data_AF-A0A916WHA2-F1
#
_entry.id   AF-A0A916WHA2-F1
#
_cell.length_a   1.000
_cell.length_b   1.000
_cell.length_c   1.000
_cell.angle_alpha   90.00
_cell.angle_beta   90.00
_cell.angle_gamma   90.00
#
_symmetry.space_group_name_H-M   'P 1'
#
loop_
_entity.id
_entity.type
_entity.pdbx_description
1 polymer ?
#
loop_
_entity_poly.entity_id
_entity_poly.type
_entity_poly.pdbx_seq_one_letter_code
_entity_poly.pdbx_strand_id
1 'polypeptide(L)' 'MSDTSTTTRTWVANGPAGTLGWIRRMPDGYTFGLVGDDGQRAVYPSLDVAKSALHASLVPGSDWPEFREH' A
#
# COMPACT_ATOMS: atom_id res chain seq x y z
N MET A 1 -21.31 12.29 -20.71
CA MET A 1 -21.70 11.20 -19.78
C MET A 1 -20.55 11.01 -18.82
N SER A 2 -20.80 11.18 -17.52
CA SER A 2 -19.76 11.24 -16.50
C SER A 2 -19.19 9.85 -16.24
N ASP A 3 -17.94 9.63 -16.67
CA ASP A 3 -17.18 8.44 -16.35
C ASP A 3 -17.05 8.37 -14.83
N THR A 4 -17.86 7.53 -14.20
CA THR A 4 -17.75 7.27 -12.76
C THR A 4 -16.61 6.27 -12.61
N SER A 5 -15.39 6.70 -12.96
CA SER A 5 -14.19 5.92 -12.72
C SER A 5 -14.13 5.78 -11.21
N THR A 6 -14.56 4.65 -10.68
CA THR A 6 -14.17 4.24 -9.33
C THR A 6 -12.68 3.96 -9.45
N THR A 7 -11.87 5.03 -9.40
CA THR A 7 -10.43 4.95 -9.60
C THR A 7 -9.90 4.07 -8.49
N THR A 8 -9.62 2.81 -8.79
CA THR A 8 -8.81 1.93 -7.96
C THR A 8 -7.42 2.54 -7.86
N ARG A 9 -7.27 3.49 -6.94
CA ARG A 9 -6.00 4.15 -6.67
C ARG A 9 -5.09 3.15 -6.01
N THR A 10 -3.88 3.02 -6.56
CA THR A 10 -2.85 2.15 -6.02
C THR A 10 -1.62 3.00 -5.75
N TRP A 11 -1.00 2.81 -4.59
CA TRP A 11 0.24 3.47 -4.20
C TRP A 11 1.33 2.41 -4.11
N VAL A 12 2.39 2.56 -4.88
CA VAL A 12 3.56 1.67 -4.83
C VAL A 12 4.50 2.17 -3.75
N ALA A 13 4.89 1.28 -2.85
CA ALA A 13 5.88 1.53 -1.81
C ALA A 13 7.27 1.18 -2.35
N ASN A 14 8.11 2.20 -2.54
CA ASN A 14 9.48 2.06 -3.04
C ASN A 14 10.46 2.36 -1.91
N GLY A 15 11.33 1.39 -1.62
CA GLY A 15 12.47 1.55 -0.74
C GLY A 15 13.76 1.81 -1.53
N PRO A 16 14.88 2.03 -0.83
CA PRO A 16 16.17 2.30 -1.46
C PRO A 16 16.68 1.16 -2.35
N ALA A 17 16.28 -0.08 -2.06
CA ALA A 17 16.63 -1.26 -2.85
C ALA A 17 15.62 -1.61 -3.96
N GLY A 18 14.47 -0.91 -4.04
CA GLY A 18 13.42 -1.19 -5.02
C GLY A 18 12.02 -1.23 -4.42
N THR A 19 11.06 -1.76 -5.17
CA THR A 19 9.66 -1.87 -4.74
C THR A 19 9.52 -2.88 -3.60
N LEU A 20 9.01 -2.41 -2.46
CA LEU A 20 8.75 -3.23 -1.27
C LEU A 20 7.32 -3.77 -1.26
N GLY A 21 6.38 -3.05 -1.88
CA GLY A 21 4.98 -3.41 -1.84
C GLY A 21 4.08 -2.41 -2.54
N TRP A 22 2.78 -2.57 -2.32
CA TRP A 22 1.74 -1.72 -2.85
C TRP A 22 0.61 -1.56 -1.84
N ILE A 23 -0.11 -0.44 -1.90
CA ILE A 23 -1.32 -0.17 -1.15
C ILE A 23 -2.42 0.06 -2.18
N ARG A 24 -3.58 -0.59 -2.04
CA ARG A 24 -4.72 -0.41 -2.94
C ARG A 24 -5.91 0.14 -2.17
N ARG A 25 -6.60 1.10 -2.77
CA ARG A 25 -7.91 1.55 -2.29
C ARG A 25 -8.93 0.44 -2.54
N MET A 26 -9.58 0.02 -1.47
CA MET A 26 -10.73 -0.88 -1.49
C MET A 26 -12.02 -0.10 -1.19
N PRO A 27 -13.20 -0.64 -1.51
CA PRO A 27 -14.47 0.01 -1.20
C PRO A 27 -14.66 0.31 0.30
N ASP A 28 -14.13 -0.57 1.15
CA ASP A 28 -14.23 -0.58 2.60
C ASP A 28 -13.02 0.05 3.32
N GLY A 29 -11.94 0.38 2.59
CA GLY A 29 -10.70 0.84 3.22
C GLY A 29 -9.49 0.83 2.31
N TYR A 30 -8.34 0.53 2.88
CA TYR A 30 -7.05 0.43 2.20
C TYR A 30 -6.42 -0.89 2.61
N THR A 31 -6.09 -1.71 1.63
CA THR A 31 -5.29 -2.91 1.86
C THR A 31 -3.90 -2.69 1.30
N PHE A 32 -2.95 -3.51 1.71
CA PHE A 32 -1.61 -3.48 1.16
C PHE A 32 -1.08 -4.89 0.95
N GLY A 33 -0.08 -5.02 0.08
CA GLY A 33 0.66 -6.25 -0.16
C GLY A 33 2.15 -5.95 -0.20
N LEU A 34 2.98 -6.88 0.26
CA LEU A 34 4.42 -6.80 0.08
C LEU A 34 4.83 -7.66 -1.11
N VAL A 35 5.90 -7.25 -1.78
CA VAL A 35 6.47 -8.02 -2.88
C VAL A 35 7.05 -9.32 -2.30
N GLY A 36 6.60 -10.47 -2.82
CA GLY A 36 7.04 -11.79 -2.36
C GLY A 36 6.25 -12.36 -1.17
N ASP A 37 5.23 -11.65 -0.69
CA ASP A 37 4.32 -12.10 0.36
C ASP A 37 2.87 -12.02 -0.13
N ASP A 38 2.30 -13.17 -0.48
CA ASP A 38 0.89 -13.32 -0.89
C ASP A 38 -0.06 -13.47 0.32
N GLY A 39 0.41 -13.11 1.52
CA GLY A 39 -0.39 -13.12 2.74
C GLY A 39 -1.59 -12.18 2.64
N GLN A 40 -2.79 -12.68 2.94
CA GLN A 40 -3.99 -11.86 3.00
C GLN A 40 -3.85 -10.84 4.15
N ARG A 41 -3.81 -9.56 3.81
CA ARG A 41 -3.67 -8.48 4.79
C ARG A 41 -5.01 -7.89 5.21
N ALA A 42 -5.05 -7.38 6.43
CA ALA A 42 -6.17 -6.63 6.95
C ALA A 42 -6.45 -5.39 6.08
N VAL A 43 -7.73 -5.00 6.04
CA VAL A 43 -8.16 -3.74 5.45
C VAL A 43 -8.13 -2.66 6.54
N TYR A 44 -7.46 -1.56 6.24
CA TYR A 44 -7.29 -0.43 7.14
C TYR A 44 -8.25 0.71 6.79
N PRO A 45 -8.74 1.47 7.77
CA PRO A 45 -9.73 2.52 7.53
C PRO A 45 -9.17 3.72 6.76
N SER A 46 -7.84 3.94 6.80
CA SER A 46 -7.19 5.07 6.13
C SER A 46 -5.85 4.69 5.49
N LEU A 47 -5.44 5.49 4.51
CA LEU A 47 -4.18 5.32 3.79
C LEU A 47 -2.98 5.45 4.74
N ASP A 48 -3.04 6.37 5.71
CA ASP A 48 -1.95 6.61 6.65
C ASP A 48 -1.69 5.41 7.57
N VAL A 49 -2.78 4.77 8.05
CA VAL A 49 -2.69 3.54 8.84
C VAL A 49 -2.15 2.39 7.98
N ALA A 50 -2.58 2.28 6.72
CA ALA A 50 -2.05 1.28 5.80
C ALA A 50 -0.54 1.49 5.51
N LYS A 51 -0.08 2.74 5.35
CA LYS A 51 1.34 3.07 5.18
C LYS A 51 2.17 2.68 6.40
N SER A 52 1.69 3.04 7.59
CA SER A 52 2.32 2.68 8.86
C SER A 52 2.37 1.16 9.06
N ALA A 53 1.28 0.46 8.75
CA ALA A 53 1.23 -0.99 8.84
C ALA A 53 2.15 -1.68 7.81
N LEU A 54 2.29 -1.12 6.61
CA LEU A 54 3.24 -1.57 5.61
C LEU A 54 4.66 -1.44 6.13
N HIS A 55 5.03 -0.26 6.65
CA HIS A 55 6.36 -0.02 7.22
C HIS A 55 6.64 -0.94 8.41
N ALA A 56 5.68 -1.13 9.31
CA ALA A 56 5.79 -2.03 10.45
C ALA A 56 5.94 -3.52 10.06
N SER A 57 5.53 -3.89 8.84
CA SER A 57 5.69 -5.25 8.30
C SER A 57 7.01 -5.46 7.57
N LEU A 58 7.79 -4.40 7.34
CA LEU A 58 9.11 -4.50 6.73
C LEU A 58 10.13 -5.04 7.74
N VAL A 59 11.31 -5.40 7.24
CA VAL A 59 12.44 -5.85 8.07
C VAL A 59 12.80 -4.75 9.08
N PRO A 60 13.00 -5.06 10.37
CA PRO A 60 13.43 -4.08 11.35
C PRO A 60 14.68 -3.31 10.89
N GLY A 61 14.63 -1.98 10.95
CA GLY A 61 15.67 -1.11 10.42
C GLY A 61 15.48 -0.71 8.95
N SER A 62 14.40 -1.14 8.29
CA SER A 62 14.03 -0.60 6.98
C SER A 62 13.65 0.87 7.10
N ASP A 63 14.19 1.68 6.19
CA ASP A 63 13.80 3.07 6.05
C ASP A 63 12.32 3.21 5.68
N TRP A 64 11.77 4.39 5.94
CA TRP A 64 10.43 4.72 5.54
C TRP A 64 10.32 4.73 4.01
N PRO A 65 9.43 3.91 3.41
CA PRO A 65 9.33 3.84 1.95
C PRO A 65 8.66 5.09 1.36
N GLU A 66 9.04 5.43 0.13
CA GLU A 66 8.32 6.40 -0.68
C GLU A 66 7.07 5.77 -1.27
N PHE A 67 5.91 6.36 -0.99
CA PHE A 67 4.64 5.94 -1.56
C PHE A 67 4.28 6.81 -2.76
N ARG A 68 4.26 6.22 -3.96
CA ARG A 68 3.89 6.92 -5.20
C ARG A 68 2.58 6.36 -5.77
N GLU A 69 1.63 7.25 -6.05
CA GLU A 69 0.36 6.88 -6.71
C GLU A 69 0.63 6.53 -8.18
N HIS A 70 0.01 5.43 -8.65
CA HIS A 70 0.13 4.90 -10.00
C HIS A 70 -1.26 4.61 -10.61
#